data_AF-A0A108HWW5-F1
#
_entry.id   AF-A0A108HWW5-F1
#
_cell.length_a   1.000
_cell.length_b   1.000
_cell.length_c   1.000
_cell.angle_alpha   90.00
_cell.angle_beta   90.00
_cell.angle_gamma   90.00
#
_symmetry.space_group_name_H-M   'P 1'
#
loop_
_entity.id
_entity.type
_entity.pdbx_description
1 polymer ?
#
loop_
_entity_poly.entity_id
_entity_poly.type
_entity_poly.pdbx_seq_one_letter_code
_entity_poly.pdbx_strand_id
1 'polypeptide(L)'
;MQTIQQLQTQLAELDKRIKAARRSERDAALTKVRDLVTSYALTAREVFGQGYSDRAKLFTVGAKYRDPVTGATWSGRGRAPSWIVGRDRAAFLIRE
;
A
#
# COMPACT_ATOMS: atom_id res chain seq x y z
N MET A 1 -11.60 10.12 37.99
CA MET A 1 -10.86 10.59 36.79
C MET A 1 -10.53 9.39 35.93
N GLN A 2 -10.68 9.49 34.60
CA GLN A 2 -10.25 8.41 33.71
C GLN A 2 -8.73 8.28 33.77
N THR A 3 -8.24 7.05 33.85
CA THR A 3 -6.79 6.80 33.86
C THR A 3 -6.23 6.89 32.44
N ILE A 4 -4.95 7.25 32.30
CA ILE A 4 -4.28 7.30 30.99
C ILE A 4 -4.40 5.97 30.24
N GLN A 5 -4.33 4.84 30.95
CA GLN A 5 -4.49 3.49 30.39
C GLN A 5 -5.89 3.27 29.77
N GLN A 6 -6.95 3.78 30.42
CA GLN A 6 -8.31 3.70 29.90
C GLN A 6 -8.47 4.52 28.62
N LEU A 7 -7.92 5.74 28.59
CA LEU A 7 -7.95 6.60 27.39
C LEU A 7 -7.20 5.98 26.21
N GLN A 8 -6.04 5.35 26.46
CA GLN A 8 -5.28 4.64 25.43
C GLN A 8 -6.05 3.44 24.85
N THR A 9 -6.73 2.69 25.71
CA THR A 9 -7.56 1.56 25.29
C THR A 9 -8.72 2.02 24.41
N GLN A 10 -9.39 3.12 24.80
CA GLN A 10 -10.47 3.71 24.01
C GLN A 10 -9.99 4.21 22.64
N LEU A 11 -8.80 4.81 22.58
CA LEU A 11 -8.19 5.25 21.32
C LEU A 11 -7.93 4.06 20.39
N ALA A 12 -7.35 2.97 20.91
CA ALA A 12 -7.07 1.78 20.12
C ALA A 12 -8.35 1.14 19.57
N GLU A 13 -9.42 1.11 20.37
CA GLU A 13 -10.73 0.61 19.94
C GLU A 13 -11.36 1.51 18.86
N LEU A 14 -11.28 2.84 19.02
CA LEU A 14 -11.75 3.79 18.03
C LEU A 14 -10.97 3.67 16.71
N ASP A 15 -9.65 3.52 16.76
CA ASP A 15 -8.82 3.33 15.56
C ASP A 15 -9.18 2.04 14.81
N LYS A 16 -9.41 0.93 15.53
CA LYS A 16 -9.91 -0.31 14.93
C LYS A 16 -11.24 -0.10 14.21
N ARG A 17 -12.19 0.60 14.85
CA ARG A 17 -13.50 0.91 14.26
C ARG A 17 -13.37 1.81 13.02
N ILE A 18 -12.53 2.83 13.07
CA ILE A 18 -12.26 3.71 11.92
C ILE A 18 -11.70 2.91 10.75
N LYS A 19 -10.72 2.03 11.01
CA LYS A 19 -10.13 1.17 9.97
C LYS A 19 -11.15 0.21 9.37
N ALA A 20 -12.02 -0.39 10.20
CA ALA A 20 -13.10 -1.26 9.74
C ALA A 20 -14.12 -0.49 8.89
N ALA A 21 -14.56 0.69 9.34
CA ALA A 21 -15.48 1.55 8.60
C ALA A 21 -14.89 1.97 7.24
N ARG A 22 -13.64 2.43 7.20
CA ARG A 22 -12.94 2.76 5.94
C ARG A 22 -12.83 1.60 4.98
N ARG A 23 -12.60 0.37 5.49
CA ARG A 23 -12.58 -0.83 4.65
C ARG A 23 -13.96 -1.07 4.04
N SER A 24 -15.02 -1.01 4.85
CA SER A 24 -16.39 -1.18 4.38
C SER A 24 -16.79 -0.11 3.35
N GLU A 25 -16.43 1.15 3.56
CA GLU A 25 -16.68 2.24 2.60
C GLU A 25 -15.96 1.99 1.27
N ARG A 26 -14.70 1.54 1.34
CA ARG A 26 -13.92 1.19 0.15
C ARG A 26 -14.52 0.00 -0.61
N ASP A 27 -14.96 -1.04 0.10
CA ASP A 27 -15.58 -2.22 -0.51
C ASP A 27 -16.93 -1.88 -1.14
N ALA A 28 -17.72 -1.01 -0.51
CA ALA A 28 -18.95 -0.47 -1.09
C ALA A 28 -18.67 0.35 -2.37
N ALA A 29 -17.64 1.18 -2.36
CA ALA A 29 -17.21 1.92 -3.55
C ALA A 29 -16.76 0.98 -4.68
N LEU A 30 -15.97 -0.06 -4.35
CA LEU A 30 -15.53 -1.07 -5.33
C LEU A 30 -16.71 -1.82 -5.95
N THR A 31 -17.73 -2.16 -5.15
CA THR A 31 -18.94 -2.82 -5.64
C THR A 31 -19.66 -1.93 -6.65
N LYS A 32 -19.88 -0.65 -6.32
CA LYS A 32 -20.48 0.32 -7.26
C LYS A 32 -19.67 0.47 -8.55
N VAL A 33 -18.34 0.51 -8.46
CA VAL A 33 -17.48 0.58 -9.66
C VAL A 33 -17.64 -0.68 -10.50
N ARG A 34 -17.66 -1.87 -9.90
CA ARG A 34 -17.85 -3.14 -10.62
C ARG A 34 -19.20 -3.21 -11.32
N ASP A 35 -20.26 -2.74 -10.66
CA ASP A 35 -21.60 -2.67 -11.25
C ASP A 35 -21.64 -1.73 -12.45
N LEU A 36 -21.02 -0.55 -12.34
CA LEU A 36 -20.93 0.40 -13.47
C LEU A 36 -20.12 -0.18 -14.64
N VAL A 37 -18.98 -0.81 -14.36
CA VAL A 37 -18.15 -1.46 -15.39
C VAL A 37 -18.94 -2.54 -16.11
N THR A 38 -19.71 -3.35 -15.38
CA THR A 38 -20.52 -4.43 -15.97
C THR A 38 -21.72 -3.89 -16.76
N SER A 39 -22.43 -2.89 -16.21
CA SER A 39 -23.66 -2.33 -16.81
C SER A 39 -23.39 -1.65 -18.14
N TYR A 40 -22.25 -0.98 -18.28
CA TYR A 40 -21.86 -0.26 -19.49
C TYR A 40 -20.83 -1.03 -20.33
N ALA A 41 -20.52 -2.29 -19.97
CA ALA A 41 -19.49 -3.11 -20.61
C ALA A 41 -18.14 -2.36 -20.80
N LEU A 42 -17.76 -1.56 -19.80
CA LEU A 42 -16.58 -0.71 -19.89
C LEU A 42 -15.32 -1.56 -19.88
N THR A 43 -14.40 -1.27 -20.80
CA THR A 43 -13.09 -1.92 -20.79
C THR A 43 -12.15 -1.26 -19.78
N ALA A 44 -11.18 -2.00 -19.26
CA ALA A 44 -10.15 -1.45 -18.37
C ALA A 44 -9.41 -0.26 -19.01
N ARG A 45 -9.27 -0.24 -20.34
CA ARG A 45 -8.65 0.85 -21.08
C ARG A 45 -9.47 2.15 -21.01
N GLU A 46 -10.79 2.06 -21.03
CA GLU A 46 -11.68 3.22 -20.93
C GLU A 46 -11.75 3.76 -19.50
N VAL A 47 -11.72 2.88 -18.51
CA VAL A 47 -11.77 3.26 -17.08
C VAL A 47 -10.44 3.87 -16.61
N PHE A 48 -9.31 3.29 -17.00
CA PHE A 48 -7.99 3.66 -16.48
C PHE A 48 -7.12 4.43 -17.47
N GLY A 49 -7.54 4.55 -18.73
CA GLY A 49 -6.81 5.22 -19.80
C GLY A 49 -5.67 4.40 -20.40
N GLN A 50 -5.02 4.99 -21.40
CA GLN A 50 -3.87 4.42 -22.09
C GLN A 50 -2.64 4.49 -21.16
N GLY A 51 -2.21 3.35 -20.61
CA GLY A 51 -1.10 3.25 -19.64
C GLY A 51 -1.41 2.42 -18.39
N TYR A 52 -2.60 1.83 -18.27
CA TYR A 52 -2.97 0.94 -17.16
C TYR A 52 -1.93 -0.16 -16.89
N SER A 53 -1.40 -0.79 -17.94
CA SER A 53 -0.36 -1.83 -17.84
C SER A 53 0.96 -1.30 -17.28
N ASP A 54 1.33 -0.06 -17.60
CA ASP A 54 2.61 0.52 -17.19
C ASP A 54 2.57 1.05 -15.76
N ARG A 55 1.42 1.59 -15.31
CA ARG A 55 1.20 1.91 -13.89
C ARG A 55 1.03 0.68 -13.03
N ALA A 56 0.32 -0.35 -13.48
CA ALA A 56 0.23 -1.61 -12.75
C ALA A 56 1.64 -2.21 -12.51
N LYS A 57 2.55 -2.12 -13.50
CA LYS A 57 3.97 -2.48 -13.35
C LYS A 57 4.75 -1.60 -12.37
N LEU A 58 4.37 -0.33 -12.19
CA LEU A 58 4.98 0.56 -11.18
C LEU A 58 4.54 0.18 -9.75
N PHE A 59 3.29 -0.27 -9.58
CA PHE A 59 2.75 -0.66 -8.27
C PHE A 59 2.99 -2.13 -7.89
N THR A 60 3.43 -2.97 -8.83
CA THR A 60 3.81 -4.38 -8.57
C THR A 60 5.31 -4.60 -8.39
N VAL A 61 6.14 -3.55 -8.33
CA VAL A 61 7.55 -3.72 -7.93
C VAL A 61 7.62 -3.82 -6.41
N GLY A 62 7.50 -5.04 -5.88
CA GLY A 62 7.74 -5.34 -4.47
C GLY A 62 9.10 -4.79 -4.01
N ALA A 63 9.18 -4.39 -2.74
CA ALA A 63 10.44 -3.99 -2.13
C ALA A 63 11.48 -5.11 -2.31
N LYS A 64 12.58 -4.82 -3.03
CA LYS A 64 13.65 -5.80 -3.29
C LYS A 64 14.73 -5.76 -2.21
N TYR A 65 14.92 -4.58 -1.62
CA TYR A 65 15.93 -4.34 -0.60
C TYR A 65 15.31 -3.74 0.66
N ARG A 66 15.85 -4.10 1.83
CA ARG A 66 15.47 -3.55 3.13
C ARG A 66 16.71 -3.22 3.95
N ASP A 67 16.71 -2.06 4.58
CA ASP A 67 17.73 -1.66 5.55
C ASP A 67 17.54 -2.46 6.86
N PRO A 68 18.54 -3.21 7.35
CA PRO A 68 18.47 -3.92 8.62
C PRO A 68 18.40 -2.98 9.83
N VAL A 69 18.83 -1.72 9.69
CA VAL A 69 18.89 -0.76 10.81
C VAL A 69 17.59 0.01 10.94
N THR A 70 17.14 0.66 9.86
CA THR A 70 15.93 1.51 9.89
C THR A 70 14.66 0.81 9.44
N GLY A 71 14.79 -0.38 8.83
CA GLY A 71 13.66 -1.09 8.22
C GLY A 71 13.16 -0.44 6.91
N ALA A 72 13.80 0.62 6.42
CA ALA A 72 13.44 1.27 5.17
C ALA A 72 13.56 0.31 3.98
N THR A 73 12.59 0.37 3.06
CA THR A 73 12.54 -0.52 1.89
C THR A 73 12.82 0.23 0.60
N TRP A 74 13.48 -0.43 -0.35
CA TRP A 74 13.75 0.12 -1.67
C TRP A 74 13.48 -0.93 -2.76
N SER A 75 12.77 -0.53 -3.82
CA SER A 75 12.39 -1.40 -4.94
C SER A 75 13.54 -1.71 -5.90
N GLY A 76 14.72 -1.10 -5.72
CA GLY A 76 15.87 -1.24 -6.63
C GLY A 76 15.77 -0.38 -7.90
N ARG A 77 14.73 0.43 -8.04
CA ARG A 77 14.55 1.40 -9.13
C ARG A 77 14.67 2.84 -8.60
N GLY A 78 15.21 3.74 -9.42
CA GLY A 78 15.42 5.16 -9.07
C GLY A 78 16.72 5.41 -8.28
N ARG A 79 16.81 6.58 -7.64
CA ARG A 79 17.98 6.97 -6.84
C ARG A 79 18.14 6.01 -5.66
N ALA A 80 19.31 5.37 -5.57
CA ALA A 80 19.63 4.49 -4.46
C ALA A 80 19.68 5.28 -3.14
N PRO A 81 19.02 4.81 -2.07
CA PRO A 81 19.10 5.42 -0.74
C PRO A 81 20.51 5.37 -0.14
N SER A 82 20.83 6.32 0.73
CA SER A 82 22.17 6.45 1.33
C SER A 82 22.64 5.20 2.09
N TRP A 83 21.71 4.36 2.59
CA TRP A 83 22.02 3.13 3.32
C TRP A 83 22.48 1.96 2.44
N ILE A 84 22.18 1.96 1.13
CA ILE A 84 22.62 0.92 0.18
C ILE A 84 23.65 1.43 -0.84
N VAL A 85 23.82 2.75 -0.99
CA VAL A 85 24.81 3.35 -1.88
C VAL A 85 26.22 2.97 -1.42
N GLY A 86 27.02 2.41 -2.32
CA GLY A 86 28.43 2.03 -2.06
C GLY A 86 28.64 0.74 -1.25
N ARG A 87 27.56 0.03 -0.89
CA ARG A 87 27.61 -1.25 -0.17
C ARG A 87 27.18 -2.42 -1.05
N ASP A 88 27.50 -3.64 -0.64
CA ASP A 88 27.00 -4.83 -1.33
C ASP A 88 25.48 -4.92 -1.19
N ARG A 89 24.79 -4.85 -2.32
CA ARG A 89 23.32 -4.85 -2.41
C ARG A 89 22.74 -6.21 -2.00
N ALA A 90 23.50 -7.29 -2.12
CA ALA A 90 23.06 -8.63 -1.74
C ALA A 90 22.79 -8.74 -0.23
N ALA A 91 23.50 -7.98 0.60
CA ALA A 91 23.32 -7.96 2.05
C ALA A 91 21.98 -7.34 2.50
N PHE A 92 21.35 -6.55 1.63
CA PHE A 92 20.07 -5.87 1.91
C PHE A 92 18.90 -6.53 1.19
N LEU A 93 19.12 -7.63 0.46
CA LEU A 93 18.08 -8.27 -0.33
C LEU A 93 17.04 -8.90 0.60
N ILE A 94 15.76 -8.60 0.36
CA ILE A 94 14.67 -9.31 1.04
C ILE A 94 14.62 -10.70 0.41
N ARG A 95 15.08 -11.73 1.14
CA ARG A 95 14.84 -13.13 0.79
C ARG A 95 13.51 -13.50 1.44
N GLU A 96 12.51 -13.77 0.60
CA GLU A 96 11.23 -14.34 1.02
C GLU A 96 11.42 -15.80 1.44
#